data_AF-A0A9N8P9V9-F1
#
_entry.id   AF-A0A9N8P9V9-F1
#
_cell.length_a   1.000
_cell.length_b   1.000
_cell.length_c   1.000
_cell.angle_alpha   90.00
_cell.angle_beta   90.00
_cell.angle_gamma   90.00
#
_symmetry.space_group_name_H-M   'P 1'
#
loop_
_entity.id
_entity.type
_entity.pdbx_description
1 polymer ?
#
loop_
_entity_poly.entity_id
_entity_poly.type
_entity_poly.pdbx_seq_one_letter_code
_entity_poly.pdbx_strand_id
1 'polypeptide(L)'
;MRTDSGTFEPRVTWSSHLLRRCLFTFALPIAGLAYVLASPGRSVRPAGPTILAAIIGFLACLAVAECIGLAMEAFDTSDLQPGVNSKHRLSSMESATRRRRTNYSSYPRVCAGIFAAQGLGFFIAAAATAVSGTVTRALGAQAATGVTVGILLGLTMLLSLVMWRFRSVQVIPNGAFGSRGGGSMDAKADQEWKPVVIGNPSGKMRRMNLLETGSWSRWTEIRKLNNLVIDKKRYVG
;
A
#
# COMPACT_ATOMS: atom_id res chain seq x y z
N MET A 1 21.86 -3.96 10.65
CA MET A 1 20.38 -4.01 10.70
C MET A 1 19.90 -5.07 9.71
N ARG A 2 19.20 -6.12 10.16
CA ARG A 2 18.62 -7.14 9.27
C ARG A 2 17.34 -6.58 8.63
N THR A 3 17.30 -6.47 7.31
CA THR A 3 16.13 -6.04 6.51
C THR A 3 15.08 -7.16 6.35
N ASP A 4 15.34 -8.34 6.95
CA ASP A 4 14.54 -9.56 6.83
C ASP A 4 13.25 -9.59 7.66
N SER A 5 13.18 -8.81 8.73
CA SER A 5 12.13 -8.93 9.74
C SER A 5 10.72 -8.59 9.23
N GLY A 6 10.61 -7.95 8.06
CA GLY A 6 9.34 -7.62 7.41
C GLY A 6 9.00 -8.44 6.16
N THR A 7 9.88 -9.32 5.68
CA THR A 7 9.76 -9.85 4.30
C THR A 7 9.81 -11.37 4.16
N PHE A 8 10.57 -12.10 4.97
CA PHE A 8 10.81 -13.54 4.74
C PHE A 8 10.75 -14.44 6.00
N GLU A 9 10.37 -13.91 7.17
CA GLU A 9 10.17 -14.74 8.37
C GLU A 9 8.79 -15.45 8.39
N PRO A 10 8.72 -16.71 8.84
CA PRO A 10 7.47 -17.47 8.96
C PRO A 10 6.62 -17.11 10.19
N ARG A 11 7.16 -16.32 11.13
CA ARG A 11 6.47 -15.90 12.36
C ARG A 11 5.54 -14.71 12.09
N VAL A 12 4.41 -14.67 12.80
CA VAL A 12 3.47 -13.54 12.84
C VAL A 12 4.12 -12.41 13.65
N THR A 13 5.17 -11.81 13.11
CA THR A 13 5.65 -10.53 13.59
C THR A 13 4.79 -9.49 12.88
N TRP A 14 3.87 -8.87 13.61
CA TRP A 14 3.32 -7.61 13.17
C TRP A 14 4.52 -6.70 12.88
N SER A 15 4.81 -6.47 11.59
CA SER A 15 5.86 -5.53 11.22
C SER A 15 5.57 -4.22 11.95
N SER A 16 6.58 -3.61 12.55
CA SER A 16 6.45 -2.34 13.28
C SER A 16 5.72 -1.28 12.44
N HIS A 17 5.82 -1.36 11.11
CA HIS A 17 5.07 -0.56 10.16
C HIS A 17 3.56 -0.86 10.14
N LEU A 18 3.13 -2.12 10.15
CA LEU A 18 1.72 -2.49 10.11
C LEU A 18 1.02 -2.12 11.43
N LEU A 19 1.72 -2.32 12.56
CA LEU A 19 1.23 -1.89 13.86
C LEU A 19 1.09 -0.36 13.94
N ARG A 20 2.10 0.40 13.48
CA ARG A 20 2.05 1.87 13.42
C ARG A 20 0.88 2.36 12.56
N ARG A 21 0.69 1.74 11.39
CA ARG A 21 -0.40 2.07 10.46
C ARG A 21 -1.77 1.81 11.07
N CYS A 22 -1.96 0.66 11.72
CA CYS A 22 -3.20 0.38 12.44
C CYS A 22 -3.42 1.38 13.58
N LEU A 23 -2.40 1.66 14.40
CA LEU A 23 -2.52 2.62 15.51
C LEU A 23 -2.96 4.01 15.01
N PHE A 24 -2.34 4.55 13.96
CA PHE A 24 -2.68 5.88 13.46
C PHE A 24 -4.01 5.94 12.71
N THR A 25 -4.39 4.89 12.00
CA THR A 25 -5.69 4.83 11.32
C THR A 25 -6.86 4.56 12.27
N PHE A 26 -6.67 3.82 13.37
CA PHE A 26 -7.67 3.61 14.41
C PHE A 26 -7.74 4.74 15.44
N ALA A 27 -6.66 5.50 15.67
CA ALA A 27 -6.68 6.66 16.56
C ALA A 27 -7.69 7.73 16.09
N LEU A 28 -7.85 7.90 14.78
CA LEU A 28 -8.77 8.86 14.19
C LEU A 28 -10.26 8.60 14.56
N PRO A 29 -10.85 7.40 14.32
CA PRO A 29 -12.22 7.14 14.72
C PRO A 29 -12.41 7.13 16.25
N ILE A 30 -11.38 6.76 17.02
CA ILE A 30 -11.43 6.84 18.49
C ILE A 30 -11.53 8.31 18.95
N ALA A 31 -10.72 9.21 18.37
CA ALA A 31 -10.83 10.64 18.64
C ALA A 31 -12.19 11.21 18.19
N GLY A 32 -12.71 10.72 17.06
CA GLY A 32 -14.07 11.01 16.61
C GLY A 32 -15.13 10.63 17.64
N LEU A 33 -15.03 9.44 18.23
CA LEU A 33 -15.95 8.99 19.27
C LEU A 33 -15.86 9.88 20.52
N ALA A 34 -14.66 10.27 20.93
CA ALA A 34 -14.47 11.22 22.03
C ALA A 34 -15.14 12.57 21.74
N TYR A 35 -15.07 13.07 20.51
CA TYR A 35 -15.78 14.29 20.10
C TYR A 35 -17.30 14.14 20.15
N VAL A 36 -17.85 13.01 19.71
CA VAL A 36 -19.29 12.71 19.79
C VAL A 36 -19.76 12.70 21.25
N LEU A 37 -18.99 12.08 22.15
CA LEU A 37 -19.31 12.04 23.58
C LEU A 37 -19.18 13.42 24.24
N ALA A 38 -18.23 14.25 23.80
CA ALA A 38 -18.00 15.58 24.33
C ALA A 38 -18.97 16.65 23.78
N SER A 39 -19.82 16.32 22.80
CA SER A 39 -20.75 17.26 22.12
C SER A 39 -22.24 16.89 22.22
N PRO A 40 -22.81 16.63 23.42
CA PRO A 40 -24.20 16.23 23.57
C PRO A 40 -25.25 17.30 23.28
N GLY A 41 -24.88 18.58 23.18
CA GLY A 41 -25.81 19.65 22.82
C GLY A 41 -25.48 21.03 23.40
N ARG A 42 -26.49 21.90 23.48
CA ARG A 42 -26.38 23.36 23.70
C ARG A 42 -25.72 23.80 25.02
N SER A 43 -25.52 22.90 25.98
CA SER A 43 -25.02 23.22 27.33
C SER A 43 -23.51 23.02 27.53
N VAL A 44 -22.75 22.59 26.51
CA VAL A 44 -21.29 22.39 26.67
C VAL A 44 -20.49 23.64 26.39
N ARG A 45 -19.42 23.85 27.17
CA ARG A 45 -18.43 24.90 26.89
C ARG A 45 -17.78 24.62 25.53
N PRO A 46 -17.68 25.62 24.62
CA PRO A 46 -17.18 25.40 23.27
C PRO A 46 -15.71 24.97 23.21
N ALA A 47 -14.93 25.25 24.25
CA ALA A 47 -13.50 24.92 24.32
C ALA A 47 -13.21 23.41 24.15
N GLY A 48 -14.01 22.54 24.78
CA GLY A 48 -13.80 21.09 24.73
C GLY A 48 -13.94 20.51 23.31
N PRO A 49 -15.10 20.68 22.65
CA PRO A 49 -15.30 20.26 21.27
C PRO A 49 -14.30 20.89 20.30
N THR A 50 -13.89 22.15 20.53
CA THR A 50 -12.91 22.83 19.66
C THR A 50 -11.54 22.17 19.72
N ILE A 51 -11.04 21.84 20.91
CA ILE A 51 -9.76 21.13 21.08
C ILE A 51 -9.83 19.74 20.44
N LEU A 52 -10.93 19.01 20.65
CA LEU A 52 -11.13 17.68 20.06
C LEU A 52 -11.22 17.74 18.53
N ALA A 53 -11.86 18.76 17.96
CA ALA A 53 -11.87 18.98 16.52
C ALA A 53 -10.46 19.24 15.95
N ALA A 54 -9.63 20.00 16.66
CA ALA A 54 -8.24 20.22 16.27
C ALA A 54 -7.42 18.91 16.30
N ILE A 55 -7.60 18.08 17.33
CA ILE A 55 -6.97 16.76 17.44
C ILE A 55 -7.41 15.85 16.28
N ILE A 56 -8.71 15.83 15.96
CA ILE A 56 -9.24 15.05 14.83
C ILE A 56 -8.60 15.52 13.51
N GLY A 57 -8.49 16.83 13.28
CA GLY A 57 -7.85 17.38 12.09
C GLY A 57 -6.39 16.93 11.95
N PHE A 58 -5.63 16.96 13.05
CA PHE A 58 -4.26 16.45 13.09
C PHE A 58 -4.18 14.94 12.79
N LEU A 59 -5.03 14.14 13.43
CA LEU A 59 -5.07 12.68 13.21
C LEU A 59 -5.52 12.32 11.80
N ALA A 60 -6.38 13.13 11.18
CA ALA A 60 -6.81 12.93 9.79
C ALA A 60 -5.61 13.07 8.83
N CYS A 61 -4.74 14.06 9.04
CA CYS A 61 -3.51 14.21 8.27
C CYS A 61 -2.58 12.99 8.43
N LEU A 62 -2.42 12.48 9.65
CA LEU A 62 -1.61 11.27 9.90
C LEU A 62 -2.20 10.03 9.22
N ALA A 63 -3.53 9.84 9.29
CA ALA A 63 -4.20 8.73 8.63
C ALA A 63 -4.04 8.80 7.10
N VAL A 64 -4.19 9.98 6.50
CA VAL A 64 -3.96 10.18 5.06
C VAL A 64 -2.50 9.88 4.69
N ALA A 65 -1.54 10.34 5.48
CA ALA A 65 -0.12 10.09 5.24
C ALA A 65 0.21 8.58 5.25
N GLU A 66 -0.34 7.82 6.20
CA GLU A 66 -0.14 6.36 6.24
C GLU A 66 -0.88 5.63 5.10
N CYS A 67 -2.06 6.10 4.68
CA CYS A 67 -2.75 5.56 3.49
C CYS A 67 -1.95 5.81 2.20
N ILE A 68 -1.35 7.00 2.05
CA ILE A 68 -0.44 7.30 0.93
C ILE A 68 0.80 6.41 1.02
N GLY A 69 1.38 6.25 2.21
CA GLY A 69 2.52 5.35 2.44
C GLY A 69 2.21 3.91 2.06
N LEU A 70 1.02 3.41 2.37
CA LEU A 70 0.52 2.09 1.96
C LEU A 70 0.40 1.97 0.44
N ALA A 71 -0.18 2.97 -0.22
CA ALA A 71 -0.31 2.98 -1.68
C ALA A 71 1.06 2.99 -2.37
N MET A 72 2.00 3.81 -1.88
CA MET A 72 3.36 3.88 -2.40
C MET A 72 4.10 2.56 -2.22
N GLU A 73 4.00 1.90 -1.05
CA GLU A 73 4.64 0.60 -0.84
C GLU A 73 4.04 -0.51 -1.72
N ALA A 74 2.72 -0.48 -1.95
CA ALA A 74 2.03 -1.50 -2.73
C ALA A 74 2.23 -1.35 -4.25
N PHE A 75 2.30 -0.12 -4.76
CA PHE A 75 2.26 0.16 -6.20
C PHE A 75 3.52 0.80 -6.78
N ASP A 76 4.42 1.35 -5.96
CA ASP A 76 5.65 1.95 -6.48
C ASP A 76 6.72 0.90 -6.81
N THR A 77 7.14 0.93 -8.07
CA THR A 77 8.18 0.12 -8.71
C THR A 77 9.40 0.94 -9.14
N SER A 78 9.47 2.21 -8.77
CA SER A 78 10.53 3.14 -9.19
C SER A 78 11.93 2.72 -8.73
N ASP A 79 12.01 1.92 -7.66
CA ASP A 79 13.24 1.37 -7.08
C ASP A 79 13.63 -0.01 -7.65
N LEU A 80 12.81 -0.60 -8.53
CA LEU A 80 13.20 -1.82 -9.24
C LEU A 80 14.32 -1.51 -10.24
N GLN A 81 15.34 -2.39 -10.27
CA GLN A 81 16.58 -2.14 -11.00
C GLN A 81 16.37 -1.72 -12.47
N PRO A 82 17.19 -0.79 -12.99
CA PRO A 82 17.21 -0.38 -14.40
C PRO A 82 17.42 -1.57 -15.35
N GLY A 83 16.66 -1.64 -16.45
CA GLY A 83 16.95 -2.54 -17.58
C GLY A 83 16.04 -3.76 -17.77
N VAL A 84 15.01 -3.96 -16.93
CA VAL A 84 14.11 -5.12 -17.01
C VAL A 84 12.79 -4.85 -17.76
N ASN A 85 12.68 -3.70 -18.43
CA ASN A 85 11.51 -3.32 -19.23
C ASN A 85 11.63 -3.89 -20.65
N SER A 86 10.76 -4.83 -21.03
CA SER A 86 10.76 -5.50 -22.34
C SER A 86 10.09 -4.68 -23.46
N LYS A 87 10.24 -3.36 -23.46
CA LYS A 87 9.69 -2.53 -24.55
C LYS A 87 10.63 -2.51 -25.75
N HIS A 88 10.06 -2.59 -26.96
CA HIS A 88 10.74 -2.68 -28.26
C HIS A 88 11.85 -1.62 -28.51
N ARG A 89 11.76 -0.43 -27.88
CA ARG A 89 12.82 0.61 -27.97
C ARG A 89 14.06 0.34 -27.12
N LEU A 90 13.98 -0.56 -26.14
CA LEU A 90 15.09 -0.95 -25.28
C LEU A 90 15.77 -2.23 -25.81
N SER A 91 15.04 -3.09 -26.54
CA SER A 91 15.57 -4.33 -27.14
C SER A 91 16.60 -4.08 -28.25
N SER A 92 16.53 -2.94 -28.93
CA SER A 92 17.50 -2.53 -29.95
C SER A 92 18.74 -1.82 -29.40
N MET A 93 18.84 -1.64 -28.08
CA MET A 93 19.96 -0.94 -27.44
C MET A 93 20.97 -1.93 -26.84
N GLU A 94 22.25 -1.56 -26.90
CA GLU A 94 23.39 -2.28 -26.32
C GLU A 94 23.22 -2.52 -24.80
N SER A 95 23.61 -3.70 -24.33
CA SER A 95 23.35 -4.19 -22.96
C SER A 95 23.92 -3.29 -21.86
N ALA A 96 25.09 -2.68 -22.08
CA ALA A 96 25.71 -1.73 -21.15
C ALA A 96 24.90 -0.43 -21.00
N THR A 97 24.35 0.09 -22.10
CA THR A 97 23.51 1.30 -22.12
C THR A 97 22.10 1.03 -21.59
N ARG A 98 21.57 -0.17 -21.85
CA ARG A 98 20.29 -0.66 -21.29
C ARG A 98 20.33 -0.77 -19.76
N ARG A 99 21.45 -1.28 -19.20
CA ARG A 99 21.68 -1.36 -17.75
C ARG A 99 21.88 -0.01 -17.07
N ARG A 100 22.35 1.01 -17.81
CA ARG A 100 22.54 2.38 -17.28
C ARG A 100 21.27 3.24 -17.29
N ARG A 101 20.26 2.91 -18.11
CA ARG A 101 19.00 3.67 -18.18
C ARG A 101 17.99 3.18 -17.14
N THR A 102 17.77 4.02 -16.12
CA THR A 102 16.74 3.85 -15.09
C THR A 102 15.39 3.54 -15.70
N ASN A 103 14.67 2.59 -15.08
CA ASN A 103 13.29 2.31 -15.44
C ASN A 103 12.48 3.61 -15.43
N TYR A 104 11.51 3.76 -16.34
CA TYR A 104 10.54 4.84 -16.21
C TYR A 104 9.87 4.68 -14.85
N SER A 105 10.10 5.67 -13.99
CA SER A 105 9.55 5.69 -12.65
C SER A 105 8.03 5.48 -12.73
N SER A 106 7.49 4.48 -12.02
CA SER A 106 6.05 4.37 -11.80
C SER A 106 5.51 5.50 -10.93
N TYR A 107 6.41 6.25 -10.28
CA TYR A 107 6.10 7.35 -9.38
C TYR A 107 5.08 8.34 -9.96
N PRO A 108 5.18 8.85 -11.21
CA PRO A 108 4.18 9.77 -11.74
C PRO A 108 2.80 9.13 -11.90
N ARG A 109 2.71 7.82 -12.16
CA ARG A 109 1.42 7.10 -12.28
C ARG A 109 0.78 6.88 -10.93
N VAL A 110 1.58 6.47 -9.94
CA VAL A 110 1.10 6.29 -8.55
C VAL A 110 0.66 7.64 -7.99
N CYS A 111 1.45 8.70 -8.19
CA CYS A 111 1.08 10.06 -7.83
C CYS A 111 -0.22 10.51 -8.53
N ALA A 112 -0.37 10.28 -9.84
CA ALA A 112 -1.61 10.59 -10.55
C ALA A 112 -2.83 9.87 -9.95
N GLY A 113 -2.67 8.59 -9.57
CA GLY A 113 -3.71 7.83 -8.87
C GLY A 113 -4.07 8.42 -7.50
N ILE A 114 -3.07 8.82 -6.71
CA ILE A 114 -3.27 9.49 -5.41
C ILE A 114 -4.00 10.82 -5.59
N PHE A 115 -3.60 11.65 -6.56
CA PHE A 115 -4.26 12.92 -6.84
C PHE A 115 -5.70 12.74 -7.34
N ALA A 116 -5.94 11.74 -8.19
CA ALA A 116 -7.30 11.41 -8.63
C ALA A 116 -8.18 10.96 -7.45
N ALA A 117 -7.65 10.12 -6.55
CA ALA A 117 -8.35 9.71 -5.33
C ALA A 117 -8.65 10.89 -4.40
N GLN A 118 -7.68 11.81 -4.22
CA GLN A 118 -7.88 13.02 -3.44
C GLN A 118 -8.93 13.94 -4.05
N GLY A 119 -8.92 14.11 -5.38
CA GLY A 119 -9.93 14.88 -6.11
C GLY A 119 -11.33 14.31 -5.92
N LEU A 120 -11.48 12.98 -6.07
CA LEU A 120 -12.73 12.28 -5.77
C LEU A 120 -13.17 12.46 -4.31
N GLY A 121 -12.22 12.42 -3.38
CA GLY A 121 -12.45 12.73 -1.96
C GLY A 121 -13.05 14.12 -1.75
N PHE A 122 -12.56 15.14 -2.45
CA PHE A 122 -13.13 16.50 -2.37
C PHE A 122 -14.55 16.59 -2.93
N PHE A 123 -14.87 15.88 -4.01
CA PHE A 123 -16.24 15.82 -4.52
C PHE A 123 -17.20 15.15 -3.51
N ILE A 124 -16.76 14.04 -2.89
CA ILE A 124 -17.54 13.37 -1.84
C ILE A 124 -17.70 14.29 -0.63
N ALA A 125 -16.64 15.01 -0.24
CA ALA A 125 -16.69 15.97 0.86
C ALA A 125 -17.69 17.11 0.58
N ALA A 126 -17.71 17.65 -0.63
CA ALA A 126 -18.67 18.67 -1.04
C ALA A 126 -20.11 18.15 -0.97
N ALA A 127 -20.36 16.92 -1.46
CA ALA A 127 -21.67 16.27 -1.34
C ALA A 127 -22.07 16.04 0.13
N ALA A 128 -21.13 15.60 0.96
CA ALA A 128 -21.35 15.42 2.40
C ALA A 128 -21.69 16.76 3.09
N THR A 129 -21.03 17.87 2.73
CA THR A 129 -21.35 19.20 3.25
C THR A 129 -22.77 19.62 2.86
N ALA A 130 -23.21 19.35 1.63
CA ALA A 130 -24.57 19.67 1.18
C ALA A 130 -25.64 18.91 1.99
N VAL A 131 -25.40 17.63 2.29
CA VAL A 131 -26.35 16.76 3.01
C VAL A 131 -26.25 16.91 4.54
N SER A 132 -25.11 17.39 5.06
CA SER A 132 -24.84 17.52 6.50
C SER A 132 -25.89 18.35 7.23
N GLY A 133 -26.36 19.45 6.62
CA GLY A 133 -27.38 20.30 7.24
C GLY A 133 -28.72 19.59 7.43
N THR A 134 -29.16 18.82 6.44
CA THR A 134 -30.40 18.02 6.55
C THR A 134 -30.29 16.93 7.60
N VAL A 135 -29.15 16.23 7.65
CA VAL A 135 -28.90 15.14 8.62
C VAL A 135 -28.85 15.70 10.05
N THR A 136 -28.13 16.81 10.24
CA THR A 136 -28.03 17.50 11.54
C THR A 136 -29.39 17.96 12.06
N ARG A 137 -30.26 18.48 11.18
CA ARG A 137 -31.62 18.91 11.56
C ARG A 137 -32.55 17.74 11.91
N ALA A 138 -32.40 16.61 11.22
CA ALA A 138 -33.27 15.44 11.43
C ALA A 138 -32.87 14.60 12.65
N LEU A 139 -31.57 14.35 12.84
CA LEU A 139 -31.05 13.45 13.88
C LEU A 139 -30.52 14.19 15.12
N GLY A 140 -30.27 15.49 15.01
CA GLY A 140 -29.51 16.25 16.00
C GLY A 140 -28.00 16.15 15.77
N ALA A 141 -27.26 17.15 16.27
CA ALA A 141 -25.82 17.30 16.00
C ALA A 141 -24.98 16.12 16.51
N GLN A 142 -25.27 15.62 17.71
CA GLN A 142 -24.51 14.51 18.31
C GLN A 142 -24.72 13.19 17.57
N ALA A 143 -25.97 12.88 17.19
CA ALA A 143 -26.26 11.66 16.45
C ALA A 143 -25.69 11.73 15.02
N ALA A 144 -25.78 12.88 14.35
CA ALA A 144 -25.22 13.09 13.02
C ALA A 144 -23.69 12.90 12.98
N THR A 145 -22.97 13.43 13.99
CA THR A 145 -21.53 13.22 14.12
C THR A 145 -21.21 11.77 14.49
N GLY A 146 -22.03 11.13 15.33
CA GLY A 146 -21.96 9.71 15.65
C GLY A 146 -22.05 8.80 14.42
N VAL A 147 -23.00 9.05 13.53
CA VAL A 147 -23.14 8.32 12.25
C VAL A 147 -21.88 8.46 11.41
N THR A 148 -21.34 9.67 11.30
CA THR A 148 -20.12 9.94 10.52
C THR A 148 -18.91 9.17 11.09
N VAL A 149 -18.74 9.17 12.41
CA VAL A 149 -17.69 8.40 13.10
C VAL A 149 -17.91 6.90 12.93
N GLY A 150 -19.15 6.43 12.96
CA GLY A 150 -19.49 5.03 12.72
C GLY A 150 -19.11 4.56 11.32
N ILE A 151 -19.42 5.36 10.28
CA ILE A 151 -19.00 5.08 8.90
C ILE A 151 -17.48 5.04 8.80
N LEU A 152 -16.79 6.03 9.38
CA LEU A 152 -15.33 6.07 9.40
C LEU A 152 -14.72 4.84 10.08
N LEU A 153 -15.23 4.45 11.25
CA LEU A 153 -14.78 3.25 11.96
C LEU A 153 -15.00 1.99 11.13
N GLY A 154 -16.16 1.85 10.48
CA GLY A 154 -16.47 0.73 9.59
C GLY A 154 -15.50 0.65 8.41
N LEU A 155 -15.18 1.78 7.76
CA LEU A 155 -14.19 1.85 6.69
C LEU A 155 -12.78 1.51 7.19
N THR A 156 -12.38 1.98 8.37
CA THR A 156 -11.08 1.65 8.98
C THR A 156 -10.97 0.16 9.33
N MET A 157 -12.04 -0.43 9.85
CA MET A 157 -12.10 -1.87 10.11
C MET A 157 -12.02 -2.68 8.81
N LEU A 158 -12.76 -2.27 7.77
CA LEU A 158 -12.72 -2.92 6.46
C LEU A 158 -11.32 -2.86 5.85
N LEU A 159 -10.67 -1.69 5.88
CA LEU A 159 -9.29 -1.54 5.44
C LEU A 159 -8.36 -2.48 6.22
N SER A 160 -8.48 -2.50 7.55
CA SER A 160 -7.66 -3.37 8.40
C SER A 160 -7.88 -4.86 8.13
N LEU A 161 -9.11 -5.27 7.83
CA LEU A 161 -9.45 -6.65 7.47
C LEU A 161 -8.85 -7.05 6.11
N VAL A 162 -8.90 -6.15 5.12
CA VAL A 162 -8.19 -6.34 3.85
C VAL A 162 -6.70 -6.51 4.11
N MET A 163 -6.13 -5.69 5.02
CA MET A 163 -4.71 -5.79 5.38
C MET A 163 -4.33 -7.08 6.09
N TRP A 164 -5.24 -7.62 6.91
CA TRP A 164 -5.06 -8.86 7.64
C TRP A 164 -4.99 -10.09 6.73
N ARG A 165 -5.54 -10.02 5.51
CA ARG A 165 -5.64 -11.20 4.63
C ARG A 165 -4.30 -11.52 3.97
N PHE A 166 -3.45 -12.28 4.68
CA PHE A 166 -2.16 -12.71 4.16
C PHE A 166 -2.24 -13.96 3.26
N ARG A 167 -1.51 -13.95 2.15
CA ARG A 167 -1.22 -15.09 1.27
C ARG A 167 0.28 -15.29 1.20
N SER A 168 0.77 -16.52 1.37
CA SER A 168 2.18 -16.83 1.15
C SER A 168 2.43 -16.99 -0.34
N VAL A 169 3.37 -16.21 -0.89
CA VAL A 169 3.67 -16.16 -2.32
C VAL A 169 5.17 -16.28 -2.52
N GLN A 170 5.58 -17.09 -3.49
CA GLN A 170 6.98 -17.17 -3.89
C GLN A 170 7.40 -15.92 -4.65
N VAL A 171 8.48 -15.29 -4.21
CA VAL A 171 9.03 -14.07 -4.83
C VAL A 171 10.40 -14.35 -5.45
N ILE A 172 11.17 -15.27 -4.88
CA ILE A 172 12.52 -15.60 -5.34
C ILE A 172 12.51 -17.02 -5.96
N PRO A 173 13.03 -17.18 -7.19
CA PRO A 173 13.06 -18.47 -7.85
C PRO A 173 14.05 -19.43 -7.18
N ASN A 174 13.81 -20.74 -7.31
CA ASN A 174 14.51 -21.76 -6.54
C ASN A 174 16.01 -21.85 -6.81
N GLY A 175 16.49 -21.36 -7.97
CA GLY A 175 17.91 -21.30 -8.35
C GLY A 175 18.63 -19.97 -8.11
N ALA A 176 17.95 -18.96 -7.53
CA ALA A 176 18.56 -17.64 -7.29
C ALA A 176 19.54 -17.61 -6.11
N PHE A 177 19.32 -18.47 -5.10
CA PHE A 177 20.32 -18.74 -4.08
C PHE A 177 21.22 -19.83 -4.63
N GLY A 178 22.45 -19.49 -5.02
CA GLY A 178 23.41 -20.44 -5.57
C GLY A 178 23.47 -21.69 -4.70
N SER A 179 23.12 -22.84 -5.29
CA SER A 179 23.29 -24.12 -4.63
C SER A 179 24.78 -24.30 -4.37
N ARG A 180 25.16 -24.30 -3.09
CA ARG A 180 26.46 -24.78 -2.66
C ARG A 180 26.42 -26.31 -2.78
N GLY A 181 26.48 -26.81 -4.02
CA GLY A 181 26.49 -28.23 -4.39
C GLY A 181 25.36 -28.63 -5.34
N GLY A 182 25.71 -29.30 -6.44
CA GLY A 182 24.80 -30.07 -7.29
C GLY A 182 24.46 -29.42 -8.63
N GLY A 183 25.00 -29.97 -9.71
CA GLY A 183 24.93 -29.40 -11.06
C GLY A 183 23.69 -29.78 -11.90
N SER A 184 23.69 -29.13 -13.07
CA SER A 184 22.98 -29.38 -14.34
C SER A 184 21.45 -29.46 -14.36
N MET A 185 20.82 -28.42 -14.93
CA MET A 185 20.30 -28.36 -16.31
C MET A 185 20.02 -26.87 -16.62
N ASP A 186 20.20 -26.41 -17.86
CA ASP A 186 20.08 -25.01 -18.33
C ASP A 186 21.29 -24.05 -18.20
N ALA A 187 22.51 -24.58 -18.20
CA ALA A 187 23.74 -23.77 -18.24
C ALA A 187 24.04 -23.10 -19.61
N LYS A 188 23.09 -23.02 -20.55
CA LYS A 188 23.28 -22.38 -21.87
C LYS A 188 22.23 -21.34 -22.29
N ALA A 189 21.15 -21.13 -21.52
CA ALA A 189 20.10 -20.17 -21.90
C ALA A 189 20.15 -18.82 -21.15
N ASP A 190 20.72 -18.74 -19.94
CA ASP A 190 20.53 -17.58 -19.04
C ASP A 190 21.84 -16.95 -18.54
N GLN A 191 22.83 -16.72 -19.40
CA GLN A 191 24.02 -15.97 -18.97
C GLN A 191 23.74 -14.47 -18.74
N GLU A 192 22.57 -13.96 -19.18
CA GLU A 192 22.23 -12.53 -19.10
C GLU A 192 21.13 -12.19 -18.08
N TRP A 193 20.27 -13.13 -17.69
CA TRP A 193 19.18 -12.86 -16.75
C TRP A 193 19.62 -13.08 -15.29
N LYS A 194 19.43 -12.05 -14.45
CA LYS A 194 19.66 -12.11 -13.01
C LYS A 194 18.34 -11.91 -12.27
N PRO A 195 18.01 -12.72 -11.26
CA PRO A 195 16.78 -12.56 -10.49
C PRO A 195 16.76 -11.22 -9.75
N VAL A 196 15.61 -10.55 -9.77
CA VAL A 196 15.38 -9.31 -9.04
C VAL A 196 15.17 -9.66 -7.57
N VAL A 197 16.15 -9.32 -6.75
CA VAL A 197 16.13 -9.50 -5.30
C VAL A 197 16.18 -8.14 -4.62
N ILE A 198 15.23 -7.88 -3.73
CA ILE A 198 15.16 -6.62 -2.97
C ILE A 198 15.79 -6.86 -1.60
N GLY A 199 16.80 -6.05 -1.27
CA GLY A 199 17.50 -6.14 0.01
C GLY A 199 18.29 -7.45 0.15
N ASN A 200 18.44 -7.91 1.39
CA ASN A 200 19.10 -9.18 1.72
C ASN A 200 18.06 -10.13 2.32
N PRO A 201 17.42 -11.01 1.54
CA PRO A 201 16.31 -11.87 1.98
C PRO A 201 16.74 -13.13 2.74
N SER A 202 16.02 -13.49 3.79
CA SER A 202 16.22 -14.71 4.60
C SER A 202 15.54 -15.96 4.04
N GLY A 203 14.69 -15.81 3.02
CA GLY A 203 13.90 -16.90 2.47
C GLY A 203 13.39 -16.62 1.05
N LYS A 204 12.68 -17.58 0.47
CA LYS A 204 12.14 -17.49 -0.92
C LYS A 204 10.66 -17.10 -0.98
N MET A 205 9.95 -17.32 0.12
CA MET A 205 8.50 -17.11 0.27
C MET A 205 8.24 -15.87 1.09
N ARG A 206 7.34 -15.00 0.63
CA ARG A 206 6.88 -13.82 1.36
C ARG A 206 5.38 -13.91 1.62
N ARG A 207 4.95 -13.57 2.83
CA ARG A 207 3.53 -13.33 3.10
C ARG A 207 3.17 -11.94 2.57
N MET A 208 2.17 -11.91 1.69
CA MET A 208 1.67 -10.70 1.04
C MET A 208 0.21 -10.49 1.41
N ASN A 209 -0.14 -9.23 1.59
CA ASN A 209 -1.50 -8.78 1.79
C ASN A 209 -2.29 -8.75 0.46
N LEU A 210 -3.62 -8.75 0.50
CA LEU A 210 -4.48 -8.63 -0.67
C LEU A 210 -4.09 -7.47 -1.59
N LEU A 211 -3.81 -6.27 -1.05
CA LEU A 211 -3.37 -5.12 -1.87
C LEU A 211 -2.01 -5.38 -2.56
N GLU A 212 -1.11 -6.11 -1.91
CA GLU A 212 0.19 -6.48 -2.47
C GLU A 212 0.09 -7.62 -3.48
N THR A 213 -0.98 -8.42 -3.47
CA THR A 213 -1.20 -9.51 -4.45
C THR A 213 -1.93 -9.08 -5.73
N GLY A 214 -2.32 -7.80 -5.84
CA GLY A 214 -3.00 -7.28 -7.02
C GLY A 214 -2.18 -7.39 -8.31
N SER A 215 -2.85 -7.49 -9.46
CA SER A 215 -2.19 -7.67 -10.77
C SER A 215 -1.25 -6.52 -11.15
N TRP A 216 -1.48 -5.33 -10.60
CA TRP A 216 -0.75 -4.09 -10.83
C TRP A 216 0.13 -3.70 -9.64
N SER A 217 0.29 -4.59 -8.66
CA SER A 217 1.16 -4.35 -7.51
C SER A 217 2.63 -4.48 -7.89
N ARG A 218 3.47 -3.81 -7.11
CA ARG A 218 4.92 -3.92 -7.14
C ARG A 218 5.39 -5.38 -7.08
N TRP A 219 4.77 -6.16 -6.20
CA TRP A 219 5.14 -7.56 -5.96
C TRP A 219 4.76 -8.49 -7.10
N THR A 220 3.64 -8.25 -7.76
CA THR A 220 3.28 -8.99 -8.98
C THR A 220 4.25 -8.68 -10.10
N GLU A 221 4.71 -7.44 -10.21
CA GLU A 221 5.72 -7.06 -11.21
C GLU A 221 7.05 -7.78 -10.95
N ILE A 222 7.55 -7.78 -9.71
CA ILE A 222 8.76 -8.55 -9.33
C ILE A 222 8.62 -10.02 -9.69
N ARG A 223 7.45 -10.62 -9.45
CA ARG A 223 7.21 -12.03 -9.78
C ARG A 223 7.19 -12.30 -11.29
N LYS A 224 6.69 -11.37 -12.12
CA LYS A 224 6.81 -11.45 -13.58
C LYS A 224 8.26 -11.31 -14.06
N LEU A 225 9.04 -10.41 -13.43
CA LEU A 225 10.46 -10.26 -13.72
C LEU A 225 11.26 -11.51 -13.29
N ASN A 226 10.80 -12.18 -12.23
CA ASN A 226 11.39 -13.41 -11.72
C ASN A 226 10.88 -14.69 -12.41
N ASN A 227 10.10 -14.58 -13.49
CA ASN A 227 9.49 -15.69 -14.23
C ASN A 227 8.65 -16.65 -13.35
N LEU A 228 8.09 -16.14 -12.25
CA LEU A 228 7.23 -16.90 -11.31
C LEU A 228 5.74 -16.79 -11.64
N VAL A 229 5.38 -15.98 -12.63
CA VAL A 229 4.03 -15.80 -13.15
C VAL A 229 4.12 -15.82 -14.66
N ILE A 230 3.31 -16.65 -15.31
CA ILE A 230 3.19 -16.68 -16.77
C ILE A 230 2.48 -15.41 -17.21
N ASP A 231 3.21 -14.47 -17.80
CA ASP A 231 2.60 -13.33 -18.48
C ASP A 231 2.13 -13.79 -19.87
N LYS A 232 0.82 -14.00 -20.04
CA LYS A 232 0.24 -14.36 -21.35
C LYS A 232 0.61 -13.38 -22.47
N LYS A 233 0.97 -12.13 -22.13
CA LYS A 233 1.40 -11.12 -23.11
C LYS A 233 2.81 -11.32 -23.67
N ARG A 234 3.67 -12.16 -23.06
CA ARG A 234 5.03 -12.43 -23.57
C ARG A 234 5.06 -13.42 -24.74
N TYR A 235 3.98 -14.15 -25.00
CA TYR A 235 3.94 -15.22 -26.01
C TYR A 235 3.06 -14.89 -27.23
N VAL A 236 2.62 -13.64 -27.37
CA VAL A 236 1.93 -13.16 -28.57
C VAL A 236 2.80 -12.08 -29.19
N GLY A 237 3.85 -12.53 -29.89
CA GLY A 237 4.78 -11.71 -30.65
C GLY A 237 5.33 -12.54 -31.79
#